data_AF-A0A5B9Y939-F1
#
_entry.id   AF-A0A5B9Y939-F1
#
_cell.length_a   1.000
_cell.length_b   1.000
_cell.length_c   1.000
_cell.angle_alpha   90.00
_cell.angle_beta   90.00
_cell.angle_gamma   90.00
#
_symmetry.space_group_name_H-M   'P 1'
#
loop_
_entity.id
_entity.type
_entity.pdbx_description
1 polymer ?
#
loop_
_entity_poly.entity_id
_entity_poly.type
_entity_poly.pdbx_seq_one_letter_code
_entity_poly.pdbx_strand_id
1 'polypeptide(L)' 'MAITADVKNVKVVLNLAKGSQTISDCSKTATAEGLYSVGTAVAALLQEELEAVTKVEETSLIEE' A
#
# COMPACT_ATOMS: atom_id res chain seq x y z
N MET A 1 11.77 -29.34 -0.92
CA MET A 1 11.39 -28.29 0.04
C MET A 1 10.55 -27.28 -0.69
N ALA A 2 9.30 -27.09 -0.26
CA ALA A 2 8.43 -26.05 -0.80
C ALA A 2 8.71 -24.76 -0.03
N ILE A 3 9.03 -23.68 -0.72
CA ILE A 3 9.20 -22.37 -0.11
C ILE A 3 7.86 -21.65 -0.23
N THR A 4 7.27 -21.29 0.91
CA THR A 4 5.99 -20.55 0.93
C THR A 4 6.24 -19.10 1.30
N ALA A 5 5.68 -18.17 0.53
CA ALA A 5 5.74 -16.73 0.81
C ALA A 5 4.55 -16.34 1.71
N ASP A 6 4.84 -15.93 2.95
CA ASP A 6 3.84 -15.34 3.85
C ASP A 6 3.88 -13.82 3.77
N VAL A 7 2.73 -13.19 3.51
CA VAL A 7 2.62 -11.72 3.52
C VAL A 7 2.61 -11.26 4.98
N LYS A 8 3.67 -10.60 5.44
CA LYS A 8 3.76 -10.05 6.80
C LYS A 8 3.02 -8.72 6.94
N ASN A 9 3.20 -7.81 5.98
CA ASN A 9 2.62 -6.47 6.03
C ASN A 9 2.26 -5.99 4.63
N VAL A 10 1.27 -5.10 4.55
CA VAL A 10 0.96 -4.35 3.34
C VAL A 10 1.05 -2.88 3.68
N LYS A 11 1.86 -2.15 2.93
CA LYS A 11 2.00 -0.70 3.02
C LYS A 11 1.53 -0.06 1.73
N VAL A 12 1.11 1.19 1.84
CA VAL A 12 0.67 1.99 0.70
C VAL A 12 1.44 3.28 0.70
N VAL A 13 2.12 3.56 -0.40
CA VAL A 13 2.76 4.85 -0.63
C VAL A 13 1.83 5.67 -1.50
N LEU A 14 1.36 6.79 -0.96
CA LEU A 14 0.63 7.82 -1.68
C LEU A 14 1.64 8.86 -2.14
N ASN A 15 1.84 8.98 -3.45
CA ASN A 15 2.63 10.04 -4.03
C ASN A 15 1.71 11.23 -4.31
N LEU A 16 1.90 12.29 -3.53
CA LEU A 16 1.17 13.54 -3.66
C LEU A 16 2.10 14.59 -4.27
N ALA A 17 1.53 15.62 -4.89
CA ALA A 17 2.31 16.69 -5.52
C ALA A 17 3.33 17.39 -4.58
N LYS A 18 3.09 17.41 -3.26
CA LYS A 18 3.99 18.04 -2.28
C LYS A 18 4.95 17.05 -1.60
N GLY A 19 4.84 15.76 -1.89
CA GLY A 19 5.68 14.72 -1.29
C GLY A 19 4.95 13.39 -1.15
N SER A 20 5.66 12.37 -0.68
CA SER A 20 5.09 11.04 -0.47
C SER A 20 4.67 10.83 0.98
N GLN A 21 3.54 10.16 1.18
CA GLN A 21 3.10 9.66 2.48
C GLN A 21 3.02 8.13 2.45
N THR A 22 3.52 7.49 3.50
CA THR A 22 3.44 6.03 3.64
C THR A 22 2.42 5.68 4.71
N ILE A 23 1.39 4.96 4.33
CA ILE A 23 0.41 4.35 5.23
C ILE A 23 0.87 2.91 5.47
N SER A 24 1.22 2.61 6.72
CA SER A 24 1.61 1.26 7.13
C SER A 24 0.39 0.49 7.65
N ASP A 25 0.55 -0.83 7.81
CA ASP A 25 -0.45 -1.72 8.43
C ASP A 25 -1.80 -1.75 7.69
N CYS A 26 -1.74 -1.69 6.36
CA CYS A 26 -2.92 -1.93 5.53
C CYS A 26 -3.33 -3.41 5.60
N SER A 27 -4.62 -3.66 5.37
CA SER A 27 -5.13 -5.03 5.31
C SER A 27 -4.36 -5.85 4.28
N LYS A 28 -3.97 -7.08 4.64
CA LYS A 28 -3.33 -8.04 3.72
C LYS A 28 -4.22 -8.39 2.53
N THR A 29 -5.53 -8.24 2.68
CA THR A 29 -6.54 -8.48 1.64
C THR A 29 -6.89 -7.22 0.84
N ALA A 30 -6.20 -6.10 1.07
CA ALA A 30 -6.49 -4.85 0.37
C ALA A 30 -6.27 -5.02 -1.15
N THR A 31 -7.34 -4.73 -1.89
CA THR A 31 -7.32 -4.70 -3.36
C THR A 31 -6.72 -3.39 -3.85
N ALA A 32 -6.13 -3.40 -5.05
CA ALA A 32 -5.56 -2.19 -5.65
C ALA A 32 -6.61 -1.06 -5.77
N GLU A 33 -7.86 -1.39 -6.13
CA GLU A 33 -8.96 -0.44 -6.24
C GLU A 33 -9.35 0.20 -4.89
N GLY A 34 -9.35 -0.60 -3.82
CA GLY A 34 -9.63 -0.09 -2.48
C GLY A 34 -8.53 0.86 -2.01
N LEU A 35 -7.27 0.52 -2.27
CA LEU A 35 -6.12 1.36 -1.95
C LEU A 35 -6.12 2.67 -2.77
N TYR A 36 -6.47 2.58 -4.05
CA TYR A 36 -6.62 3.77 -4.90
C TYR A 36 -7.73 4.68 -4.40
N SER A 37 -8.89 4.12 -4.04
CA SER A 37 -10.03 4.88 -3.51
C SER A 37 -9.69 5.62 -2.22
N VAL A 38 -8.96 4.97 -1.31
CA VAL A 38 -8.47 5.60 -0.07
C VAL A 38 -7.44 6.68 -0.39
N GLY A 39 -6.50 6.41 -1.29
CA GLY A 39 -5.51 7.40 -1.73
C GLY A 39 -6.15 8.67 -2.28
N THR A 40 -7.16 8.53 -3.14
CA THR A 40 -7.92 9.64 -3.71
C THR A 40 -8.68 10.41 -2.65
N ALA A 41 -9.30 9.71 -1.69
CA ALA A 41 -9.99 10.36 -0.57
C ALA A 41 -9.04 11.17 0.33
N VAL A 42 -7.86 10.61 0.64
CA VAL A 42 -6.82 11.29 1.44
C VAL A 42 -6.28 12.51 0.69
N ALA A 43 -5.97 12.38 -0.59
CA ALA A 43 -5.51 13.50 -1.42
C ALA A 43 -6.54 14.62 -1.49
N ALA A 44 -7.83 14.28 -1.66
CA ALA A 44 -8.92 15.26 -1.64
C ALA A 44 -9.04 15.99 -0.29
N LEU A 45 -8.88 15.29 0.84
CA LEU A 45 -8.88 15.89 2.17
C LEU A 45 -7.70 16.86 2.36
N LEU A 46 -6.55 16.54 1.79
CA LEU A 46 -5.35 17.37 1.83
C LEU A 46 -5.37 18.50 0.79
N GLN A 47 -6.37 18.52 -0.11
CA GLN A 47 -6.43 19.42 -1.26
C GLN A 47 -5.16 19.33 -2.11
N GLU A 48 -4.68 18.10 -2.32
CA GLU A 48 -3.50 17.80 -3.12
C GLU A 48 -3.83 16.85 -4.27
N GLU A 49 -3.05 16.94 -5.33
CA GLU A 49 -3.14 16.02 -6.46
C GLU A 49 -2.44 14.71 -6.10
N LEU A 50 -3.14 13.59 -6.32
CA LEU A 50 -2.59 12.24 -6.17
C LEU A 50 -1.94 11.82 -7.49
N GLU A 51 -0.62 11.75 -7.51
CA GLU A 51 0.14 11.37 -8.71
C GLU A 51 0.16 9.86 -8.90
N ALA A 52 0.34 9.11 -7.81
CA ALA A 52 0.38 7.65 -7.87
C ALA A 52 0.07 7.00 -6.51
N VAL A 53 -0.41 5.76 -6.56
CA VAL A 53 -0.59 4.89 -5.40
C VAL A 53 0.25 3.63 -5.63
N THR A 54 1.18 3.35 -4.73
CA THR A 54 2.05 2.17 -4.80
C THR A 54 1.74 1.24 -3.63
N LYS A 55 1.33 0.02 -3.94
CA LYS A 55 1.18 -1.06 -2.95
C LYS A 55 2.54 -1.72 -2.73
N VAL A 56 2.94 -1.86 -1.47
CA VAL A 56 4.16 -2.54 -1.06
C VAL A 56 3.77 -3.72 -0.18
N GLU A 57 4.06 -4.94 -0.65
CA GLU A 57 3.82 -6.15 0.12
C GLU A 57 5.14 -6.64 0.71
N GLU A 58 5.21 -6.71 2.04
CA GLU A 58 6.36 -7.27 2.73
C GLU A 58 6.11 -8.76 2.93
N THR A 59 6.81 -9.60 2.16
CA THR A 59 6.74 -11.05 2.27
C THR A 59 7.92 -11.60 3.05
N SER A 60 7.70 -12.71 3.75
CA SER A 60 8.76 -13.54 4.32
C SER A 60 8.70 -14.93 3.71
N LEU A 61 9.87 -15.48 3.39
CA LEU A 61 10.00 -16.83 2.89
C LEU A 61 10.11 -17.78 4.09
N ILE A 62 9.28 -18.81 4.09
CA ILE A 62 9.27 -19.85 5.12
C ILE A 62 9.66 -21.17 4.42
N GLU A 63 10.67 -21.86 4.93
CA GLU A 63 10.98 -23.26 4.56
C GLU A 63 10.18 -24.20 5.47
N GLU A 64 9.41 -25.11 4.86
CA GLU A 64 8.79 -26.27 5.54
C GLU A 64 9.76 -27.46 5.64
#